data_AF-A0A938C1I9-F1
#
_entry.id   AF-A0A938C1I9-F1
#
_cell.length_a   1.000
_cell.length_b   1.000
_cell.length_c   1.000
_cell.angle_alpha   90.00
_cell.angle_beta   90.00
_cell.angle_gamma   90.00
#
_symmetry.space_group_name_H-M   'P 1'
#
loop_
_entity.id
_entity.type
_entity.pdbx_description
1 polymer ?
#
loop_
_entity_poly.entity_id
_entity_poly.type
_entity_poly.pdbx_seq_one_letter_code
_entity_poly.pdbx_strand_id
1 'polypeptide(L)' 'MTPQAALSRGLSMLAPRLDAPLPEGATAKLMAYLELLAKWNRTHNLTAIRDPLRSVSHHLLDSLAVLPELPPGALADVG' A
#
# COMPACT_ATOMS: atom_id res chain seq x y z
N MET A 1 7.32 13.85 -8.97
CA MET A 1 7.43 12.40 -8.77
C MET A 1 6.02 11.81 -8.90
N THR A 2 5.81 10.77 -9.71
CA THR A 2 4.48 10.13 -9.86
C THR A 2 4.19 9.19 -8.68
N PRO A 3 2.91 8.88 -8.36
CA PRO A 3 2.57 7.87 -7.36
C PRO A 3 3.23 6.51 -7.64
N GLN A 4 3.27 6.10 -8.91
CA GLN A 4 3.95 4.88 -9.35
C GLN A 4 5.45 4.89 -8.99
N ALA A 5 6.15 5.99 -9.30
CA ALA A 5 7.57 6.10 -8.99
C ALA A 5 7.83 6.15 -7.47
N ALA A 6 6.94 6.80 -6.73
CA ALA A 6 7.00 6.84 -5.27
C ALA A 6 6.80 5.44 -4.65
N LEU A 7 5.83 4.68 -5.16
CA LEU A 7 5.59 3.31 -4.74
C LEU A 7 6.79 2.43 -5.05
N SER A 8 7.29 2.42 -6.30
CA SER A 8 8.45 1.61 -6.68
C SER A 8 9.66 1.91 -5.80
N ARG A 9 9.95 3.19 -5.52
CA ARG A 9 11.03 3.58 -4.61
C ARG A 9 10.79 3.07 -3.19
N GLY A 10 9.58 3.21 -2.66
CA GLY A 10 9.23 2.74 -1.32
C GLY A 10 9.34 1.22 -1.19
N LEU A 11 8.89 0.47 -2.20
CA LEU A 11 9.03 -0.98 -2.24
C LEU A 11 10.49 -1.42 -2.29
N SER A 12 11.34 -0.74 -3.07
CA SER A 12 12.80 -0.99 -3.05
C SER A 12 13.43 -0.76 -1.67
N MET A 13 12.92 0.20 -0.90
CA MET A 13 13.39 0.47 0.46
C MET A 13 12.87 -0.55 1.49
N LEU A 14 11.66 -1.08 1.28
CA LEU A 14 11.08 -2.12 2.16
C LEU A 14 11.64 -3.51 1.86
N ALA A 15 12.00 -3.80 0.60
CA ALA A 15 12.42 -5.13 0.15
C ALA A 15 13.50 -5.80 1.04
N PRO A 16 14.55 -5.11 1.53
CA PRO A 16 15.55 -5.72 2.40
C PRO A 16 15.03 -6.16 3.78
N ARG A 17 13.85 -5.68 4.19
CA ARG A 17 13.22 -6.01 5.47
C ARG A 17 12.23 -7.16 5.37
N LEU A 18 11.84 -7.55 4.15
CA LEU A 18 10.87 -8.60 3.94
C LEU A 18 11.58 -9.96 3.89
N ASP A 19 11.00 -10.97 4.54
CA ASP A 19 11.53 -12.33 4.51
C ASP A 19 11.34 -13.02 3.15
N ALA A 20 10.48 -12.47 2.30
CA ALA A 20 10.21 -12.96 0.97
C ALA A 20 9.96 -11.80 -0.02
N PRO A 21 10.30 -11.97 -1.31
CA PRO A 21 9.98 -10.99 -2.33
C PRO A 21 8.46 -10.84 -2.47
N LEU A 22 8.02 -9.64 -2.82
CA LEU A 22 6.62 -9.41 -3.16
C LEU A 22 6.22 -10.24 -4.38
N PRO A 23 4.98 -10.75 -4.44
CA PRO A 23 4.48 -11.49 -5.60
C PRO A 23 4.56 -10.66 -6.88
N GLU A 24 4.74 -11.35 -8.00
CA GLU A 24 4.67 -10.71 -9.31
C GLU A 24 3.33 -9.97 -9.49
N GLY A 25 3.39 -8.77 -10.05
CA GLY A 25 2.21 -7.92 -10.23
C GLY A 25 1.70 -7.21 -8.97
N ALA A 26 2.34 -7.37 -7.80
CA ALA A 26 1.93 -6.67 -6.58
C ALA A 26 1.85 -5.15 -6.76
N THR A 27 2.86 -4.53 -7.40
CA THR A 27 2.86 -3.09 -7.69
C THR A 27 1.66 -2.65 -8.51
N ALA A 28 1.28 -3.42 -9.54
CA ALA A 28 0.13 -3.10 -10.37
C ALA A 28 -1.19 -3.20 -9.57
N LYS A 29 -1.33 -4.25 -8.75
CA LYS A 29 -2.50 -4.42 -7.86
C LYS A 29 -2.63 -3.30 -6.83
N LEU A 30 -1.53 -2.89 -6.22
CA LEU A 30 -1.50 -1.78 -5.24
C LEU A 30 -1.91 -0.46 -5.90
N MET A 31 -1.55 -0.23 -7.16
CA MET A 31 -1.93 0.98 -7.89
C MET A 31 -3.39 0.96 -8.33
N ALA A 32 -3.87 -0.18 -8.82
CA ALA A 32 -5.30 -0.37 -9.07
C ALA A 32 -6.13 -0.19 -7.80
N TYR A 33 -5.65 -0.66 -6.65
CA TYR A 33 -6.29 -0.44 -5.36
C TYR A 33 -6.33 1.04 -4.98
N LEU A 34 -5.23 1.78 -5.16
CA LEU A 34 -5.18 3.22 -4.89
C LEU A 34 -6.18 4.00 -5.76
N GLU A 35 -6.30 3.65 -7.04
CA GLU A 35 -7.29 4.23 -7.95
C GLU A 35 -8.73 3.91 -7.51
N LEU A 36 -8.97 2.68 -7.06
CA LEU A 36 -10.28 2.27 -6.54
C LEU A 36 -10.64 3.03 -5.26
N LEU A 37 -9.69 3.15 -4.33
CA LEU A 37 -9.86 3.93 -3.11
C LEU A 37 -10.19 5.38 -3.45
N ALA A 38 -9.42 6.01 -4.35
CA ALA A 38 -9.67 7.38 -4.80
C ALA A 38 -11.04 7.52 -5.48
N LYS A 39 -11.48 6.52 -6.26
CA LYS A 39 -12.79 6.51 -6.91
C LYS A 39 -13.92 6.57 -5.89
N TRP A 40 -13.90 5.70 -4.89
CA TRP A 40 -14.96 5.59 -3.91
C TRP A 40 -14.88 6.64 -2.80
N ASN A 41 -13.68 7.17 -2.52
CA ASN A 41 -13.52 8.24 -1.54
C ASN A 41 -14.25 9.53 -1.95
N ARG A 42 -14.50 9.74 -3.25
CA ARG A 42 -15.32 10.87 -3.74
C ARG A 42 -16.76 10.85 -3.24
N THR A 43 -17.30 9.67 -2.92
CA THR A 43 -18.71 9.50 -2.55
C THR A 43 -18.92 8.99 -1.12
N HIS A 44 -17.91 8.33 -0.53
CA HIS A 44 -18.08 7.60 0.75
C HIS A 44 -17.13 8.06 1.87
N ASN A 45 -16.33 9.12 1.69
CA ASN A 45 -15.38 9.64 2.70
C ASN A 45 -14.59 8.53 3.43
N LEU A 46 -14.04 7.58 2.66
CA LEU A 46 -13.27 6.43 3.14
C LEU A 46 -11.97 6.84 3.82
N THR A 47 -11.38 7.96 3.42
CA THR A 47 -10.15 8.50 4.01
C THR A 47 -10.11 10.01 3.86
N ALA A 48 -9.54 10.69 4.85
CA ALA A 48 -9.29 12.13 4.77
C ALA A 48 -8.20 12.49 3.72
N ILE A 49 -7.38 11.52 3.29
CA ILE A 49 -6.30 11.74 2.33
C ILE A 49 -6.85 11.74 0.89
N ARG A 50 -6.66 12.86 0.20
CA ARG A 50 -7.10 13.04 -1.21
C ARG A 50 -5.95 13.09 -2.21
N ASP A 51 -4.74 13.37 -1.74
CA ASP A 51 -3.55 13.40 -2.58
C ASP A 51 -3.06 11.97 -2.85
N PRO A 52 -3.02 11.52 -4.12
CA PRO A 52 -2.52 10.20 -4.49
C PRO A 52 -1.08 9.96 -4.04
N LEU A 53 -0.22 10.97 -4.04
CA LEU A 53 1.18 10.82 -3.63
C LEU A 53 1.29 10.55 -2.13
N ARG A 54 0.49 11.23 -1.32
CA ARG A 54 0.37 10.96 0.12
C ARG A 54 -0.27 9.60 0.42
N SER A 55 -1.23 9.19 -0.41
CA SER A 55 -1.92 7.90 -0.26
C SER A 55 -0.94 6.72 -0.45
N VAL A 56 0.07 6.86 -1.30
CA VAL A 56 1.14 5.86 -1.43
C VAL A 56 1.86 5.64 -0.10
N SER A 57 2.31 6.71 0.56
CA SER A 57 3.04 6.54 1.82
C SER A 57 2.15 6.10 2.98
N HIS A 58 0.96 6.70 3.13
CA HIS A 58 0.11 6.52 4.31
C HIS A 58 -0.87 5.35 4.23
N HIS A 59 -1.20 4.85 3.03
CA HIS A 59 -2.11 3.72 2.89
C HIS A 59 -1.40 2.47 2.37
N LEU A 60 -0.50 2.60 1.40
CA LEU A 60 0.17 1.43 0.81
C LEU A 60 1.42 1.05 1.60
N LEU A 61 2.40 1.95 1.67
CA LEU A 61 3.71 1.64 2.28
C LEU A 61 3.62 1.46 3.78
N ASP A 62 2.82 2.28 4.48
CA ASP A 62 2.60 2.16 5.92
C ASP A 62 2.00 0.79 6.28
N SER A 63 0.95 0.36 5.57
CA SER A 63 0.34 -0.96 5.76
C SER A 63 1.29 -2.11 5.44
N LEU A 64 2.15 -1.98 4.43
CA LEU A 64 3.15 -3.00 4.09
C LEU A 64 4.33 -3.07 5.07
N ALA A 65 4.59 -2.00 5.83
CA ALA A 65 5.72 -1.93 6.74
C ALA A 65 5.62 -2.91 7.91
N VAL A 66 4.40 -3.38 8.24
CA VAL A 66 4.16 -4.34 9.33
C VAL A 66 4.46 -5.79 8.93
N LEU A 67 4.57 -6.11 7.62
CA LEU A 67 4.73 -7.48 7.13
C LEU A 67 5.83 -8.31 7.84
N PRO A 68 7.03 -7.77 8.12
CA PRO A 68 8.09 -8.54 8.80
C PRO A 68 7.75 -8.93 10.25
N GLU A 69 6.79 -8.24 10.87
CA GLU A 69 6.45 -8.41 12.28
C GLU A 69 5.21 -9.30 12.46
N LEU A 70 4.53 -9.70 11.37
CA LEU A 70 3.31 -10.50 11.44
C LEU A 70 3.62 -11.98 11.67
N PRO A 71 2.92 -12.65 12.61
CA PRO A 71 3.06 -14.07 12.80
C PRO A 71 2.45 -14.84 11.62
N PRO A 72 2.92 -16.07 11.33
CA PRO A 72 2.27 -16.93 10.36
C PRO A 72 0.89 -17.37 10.88
N GLY A 73 -0.05 -17.61 9.96
CA GLY A 73 -1.37 -18.17 10.26
C GLY A 73 -2.52 -17.19 10.02
N ALA A 74 -3.64 -17.44 10.68
CA ALA A 74 -4.84 -16.62 10.53
C ALA A 74 -4.65 -15.25 11.20
N LEU A 75 -5.00 -14.19 10.45
CA LEU A 75 -4.98 -12.80 10.92
C LEU A 75 -6.39 -12.23 10.84
N ALA A 76 -6.72 -11.34 11.77
CA ALA A 76 -7.94 -10.54 11.74
C ALA A 76 -7.56 -9.08 11.50
N ASP A 77 -8.18 -8.45 10.50
CA ASP A 77 -8.13 -7.01 10.27
C ASP A 77 -9.39 -6.40 10.88
N VAL A 78 -9.23 -5.45 11.80
CA VAL A 78 -10.32 -4.88 12.60
C VAL A 78 -10.30 -3.37 12.46
N GLY A 79 -11.32 -2.83 11.79
CA GLY A 79 -11.50 -1.40 11.49
C GLY A 79 -12.74 -1.14 10.66
#